data_AF-A0AAC9YZL7-F1
#
_entry.id   AF-A0AAC9YZL7-F1
#
_cell.length_a   1.000
_cell.length_b   1.000
_cell.length_c   1.000
_cell.angle_alpha   90.00
_cell.angle_beta   90.00
_cell.angle_gamma   90.00
#
_symmetry.space_group_name_H-M   'P 1'
#
loop_
_entity.id
_entity.type
_entity.pdbx_description
1 polymer ?
#
loop_
_entity_poly.entity_id
_entity_poly.type
_entity_poly.pdbx_seq_one_letter_code
_entity_poly.pdbx_strand_id
1 'polypeptide(L)'
;MKGKDKQKLIIIIITSILLGYFVIPFSFDGYSDIITFLSIMIGFKITSFSLVFNSKLKKLLYDRKIKNYETELHRIMYLYKASIYFEVISVIIIFIIPEFYYEMNIRSFRLEFGKNLVVLPILLGSLFCFKVLFDDLLKIFTYPTNE
;
A
#
# COMPACT_ATOMS: atom_id res chain seq x y z
N MET A 1 2.32 7.60 -6.26
CA MET A 1 1.35 7.12 -7.26
C MET A 1 0.62 8.30 -7.88
N LYS A 2 0.39 8.31 -9.20
CA LYS A 2 -0.39 9.33 -9.91
C LYS A 2 -1.38 8.67 -10.88
N GLY A 3 -2.39 9.43 -11.31
CA GLY A 3 -3.32 9.04 -12.37
C GLY A 3 -4.11 7.77 -12.06
N LYS A 4 -4.15 6.84 -13.02
CA LYS A 4 -4.93 5.60 -12.95
C LYS A 4 -4.60 4.72 -11.75
N ASP A 5 -3.33 4.70 -11.31
CA ASP A 5 -2.92 3.88 -10.17
C ASP A 5 -3.54 4.38 -8.86
N LYS A 6 -3.63 5.71 -8.70
CA LYS A 6 -4.31 6.32 -7.55
C LYS A 6 -5.81 6.00 -7.56
N GLN A 7 -6.46 6.08 -8.73
CA GLN A 7 -7.87 5.74 -8.87
C GLN A 7 -8.13 4.26 -8.52
N LYS A 8 -7.30 3.35 -9.02
CA LYS A 8 -7.39 1.92 -8.68
C LYS A 8 -7.22 1.67 -7.18
N LEU A 9 -6.25 2.31 -6.53
CA LEU A 9 -6.06 2.19 -5.09
C LEU A 9 -7.30 2.66 -4.32
N ILE A 10 -7.90 3.80 -4.70
CA ILE A 10 -9.12 4.31 -4.06
C ILE A 10 -10.28 3.33 -4.23
N ILE A 11 -10.47 2.78 -5.43
CA ILE A 11 -11.52 1.78 -5.70
C ILE A 11 -11.30 0.54 -4.85
N ILE A 12 -10.05 0.05 -4.74
CA ILE A 12 -9.69 -1.08 -3.88
C ILE A 12 -10.03 -0.78 -2.43
N ILE A 13 -9.68 0.40 -1.91
CA ILE A 13 -9.99 0.78 -0.52
C ILE A 13 -11.51 0.81 -0.28
N ILE A 14 -12.28 1.45 -1.15
CA ILE A 14 -13.74 1.56 -0.96
C ILE A 14 -14.41 0.19 -1.01
N THR A 15 -14.06 -0.63 -2.02
CA THR A 15 -14.63 -1.98 -2.17
C THR A 15 -14.20 -2.92 -1.05
N SER A 16 -12.96 -2.82 -0.57
CA SER A 16 -12.46 -3.63 0.54
C SER A 16 -13.03 -3.24 1.90
N ILE A 17 -13.46 -1.98 2.11
CA ILE A 17 -14.21 -1.62 3.32
C ILE A 17 -15.54 -2.37 3.34
N LEU A 18 -16.27 -2.34 2.22
CA LEU A 18 -17.55 -3.04 2.09
C LEU A 18 -17.40 -4.55 2.28
N LEU A 19 -16.40 -5.16 1.64
CA LEU A 19 -16.12 -6.59 1.79
C LEU A 19 -15.59 -6.93 3.19
N GLY A 20 -14.80 -6.05 3.79
CA GLY A 20 -14.20 -6.24 5.11
C GLY A 20 -15.26 -6.43 6.19
N TYR A 21 -16.38 -5.70 6.09
CA TYR A 21 -17.53 -5.86 6.99
C TYR A 21 -18.12 -7.29 6.98
N PHE A 22 -18.11 -7.97 5.83
CA PHE A 22 -18.65 -9.33 5.70
C PHE A 22 -17.64 -10.44 5.97
N VAL A 23 -16.35 -10.17 5.77
CA VAL A 23 -15.29 -11.20 5.79
C VAL A 23 -14.52 -11.21 7.11
N ILE A 24 -14.27 -10.05 7.72
CA ILE A 24 -13.45 -9.95 8.94
C ILE A 24 -14.35 -10.01 10.17
N PRO A 25 -14.15 -11.00 11.07
CA PRO A 25 -14.95 -11.11 12.28
C PRO A 25 -14.74 -9.91 13.20
N PHE A 26 -15.76 -9.55 13.98
CA PHE A 26 -15.67 -8.46 14.96
C PHE A 26 -14.62 -8.73 16.04
N SER A 27 -14.45 -10.00 16.42
CA SER A 27 -13.46 -10.47 17.38
C SER A 27 -12.06 -10.66 16.77
N PHE A 28 -11.75 -10.02 15.64
CA PHE A 28 -10.42 -10.11 15.05
C PHE A 28 -9.36 -9.51 15.98
N ASP A 29 -8.33 -10.27 16.31
CA ASP A 29 -7.25 -9.92 17.24
C ASP A 29 -5.85 -9.89 16.59
N GLY A 30 -5.74 -10.31 15.31
CA GLY A 30 -4.49 -10.40 14.54
C GLY A 30 -3.86 -9.05 14.14
N TYR A 31 -4.12 -7.96 14.85
CA TYR A 31 -3.59 -6.63 14.53
C TYR A 31 -2.07 -6.55 14.64
N SER A 32 -1.47 -7.28 15.60
CA SER A 32 -0.02 -7.35 15.78
C SER A 32 0.67 -7.98 14.56
N ASP A 33 0.06 -9.01 13.97
CA ASP A 33 0.60 -9.67 12.78
C ASP A 33 0.52 -8.75 11.56
N ILE A 34 -0.57 -7.97 11.44
CA ILE A 34 -0.69 -6.96 10.39
C ILE A 34 0.41 -5.89 10.54
N ILE A 35 0.63 -5.37 11.75
CA ILE A 35 1.68 -4.36 12.01
C ILE A 35 3.06 -4.95 11.66
N THR A 36 3.32 -6.20 12.07
CA THR A 36 4.56 -6.91 11.74
C THR A 36 4.74 -7.03 10.23
N PHE A 37 3.70 -7.47 9.52
CA PHE A 37 3.71 -7.57 8.07
C PHE A 37 4.00 -6.21 7.41
N LEU A 38 3.30 -5.15 7.79
CA LEU A 38 3.54 -3.80 7.27
C LEU A 38 4.97 -3.32 7.55
N SER A 39 5.51 -3.62 8.73
CA SER A 39 6.87 -3.24 9.12
C SER A 39 7.93 -3.94 8.26
N ILE A 40 7.75 -5.24 7.99
CA ILE A 40 8.60 -5.99 7.06
C ILE A 40 8.54 -5.37 5.65
N MET A 41 7.34 -5.02 5.19
CA MET A 41 7.14 -4.43 3.87
C MET A 41 7.80 -3.05 3.73
N ILE A 42 7.70 -2.21 4.77
CA ILE A 42 8.40 -0.92 4.83
C ILE A 42 9.91 -1.15 4.73
N GLY A 43 10.46 -2.08 5.53
CA GLY A 43 11.88 -2.43 5.51
C GLY A 43 12.36 -2.88 4.13
N PHE A 44 11.62 -3.80 3.50
CA PHE A 44 11.90 -4.25 2.12
C PHE A 44 11.92 -3.08 1.13
N LYS A 45 10.94 -2.18 1.21
CA LYS A 45 10.83 -1.02 0.30
C LYS A 45 11.95 -0.01 0.51
N ILE A 46 12.35 0.26 1.75
CA ILE A 46 13.48 1.16 2.03
C ILE A 46 14.79 0.57 1.49
N THR A 47 15.01 -0.73 1.70
CA THR A 47 16.20 -1.43 1.18
C THR A 47 16.23 -1.42 -0.35
N SER A 48 15.14 -1.82 -1.00
CA SER A 48 15.07 -1.82 -2.47
C SER A 48 15.15 -0.41 -3.07
N PHE A 49 14.59 0.60 -2.40
CA PHE A 49 14.78 2.00 -2.76
C PHE A 49 16.26 2.39 -2.73
N SER A 50 16.96 2.07 -1.63
CA SER A 50 18.40 2.35 -1.49
C SER A 50 19.22 1.69 -2.61
N LEU A 51 18.92 0.43 -2.95
CA LEU A 51 19.60 -0.28 -4.03
C LEU A 51 19.40 0.40 -5.39
N VAL A 52 18.16 0.75 -5.75
CA VAL A 52 17.87 1.40 -7.03
C VAL A 52 18.56 2.76 -7.14
N PHE A 53 18.49 3.58 -6.10
CA PHE A 53 19.00 4.95 -6.12
C PHE A 53 20.53 5.05 -5.94
N ASN A 54 21.19 3.99 -5.50
CA ASN A 54 22.65 3.90 -5.45
C ASN A 54 23.24 3.08 -6.61
N SER A 55 22.40 2.46 -7.45
CA SER A 55 22.86 1.70 -8.62
C SER A 55 23.28 2.60 -9.78
N LYS A 56 24.13 2.05 -10.67
CA LYS A 56 24.48 2.68 -11.96
C LYS A 56 23.25 2.93 -12.85
N LEU A 57 22.12 2.25 -12.60
CA LEU A 57 20.87 2.39 -13.35
C LEU A 57 20.19 3.74 -13.10
N LYS A 58 20.52 4.45 -12.02
CA LYS A 58 19.92 5.76 -11.70
C LYS A 58 19.97 6.74 -12.87
N LYS A 59 21.11 6.83 -13.57
CA LYS A 59 21.27 7.74 -14.71
C LYS A 59 20.38 7.31 -15.88
N LEU A 60 20.40 6.02 -16.22
CA LEU A 60 19.57 5.45 -17.28
C LEU A 60 18.05 5.67 -17.03
N LEU A 61 17.61 5.53 -15.77
CA LEU A 61 16.22 5.79 -15.37
C LEU A 61 15.86 7.28 -15.39
N TYR A 62 16.83 8.17 -15.20
CA TYR A 62 16.63 9.61 -15.30
C TYR A 62 16.51 10.06 -16.76
N ASP A 63 17.30 9.50 -17.66
CA ASP A 63 17.30 9.92 -19.07
C ASP A 63 16.04 9.48 -19.84
N ARG A 64 15.34 8.46 -19.33
CA ARG A 64 14.10 7.94 -19.92
C ARG A 64 12.88 8.73 -19.45
N LYS A 65 12.26 9.49 -20.37
CA LYS A 65 11.03 10.25 -20.12
C LYS A 65 9.79 9.35 -20.25
N ILE A 66 8.82 9.54 -19.36
CA ILE A 66 7.53 8.82 -19.38
C ILE A 66 6.37 9.81 -19.40
N LYS A 67 5.35 9.59 -20.22
CA LYS A 67 4.12 10.41 -20.18
C LYS A 67 3.47 10.37 -18.78
N ASN A 68 3.11 11.55 -18.23
CA ASN A 68 2.57 11.79 -16.88
C ASN A 68 3.58 11.79 -15.72
N TYR A 69 4.85 11.54 -16.01
CA TYR A 69 5.97 11.68 -15.08
C TYR A 69 7.09 12.48 -15.76
N GLU A 70 8.05 13.01 -15.02
CA GLU A 70 9.20 13.66 -15.66
C GLU A 70 10.13 12.61 -16.27
N THR A 71 10.44 11.56 -15.49
CA THR A 71 11.31 10.45 -15.88
C THR A 71 10.86 9.13 -15.24
N GLU A 72 11.42 7.98 -15.66
CA GLU A 72 11.19 6.70 -14.98
C GLU A 72 11.64 6.74 -13.53
N LEU A 73 12.78 7.38 -13.26
CA LEU A 73 13.29 7.57 -11.90
C LEU A 73 12.27 8.32 -11.03
N HIS A 74 11.67 9.39 -11.55
CA HIS A 74 10.62 10.11 -10.84
C HIS A 74 9.40 9.22 -10.60
N ARG A 75 8.98 8.43 -11.59
CA ARG A 75 7.87 7.49 -11.42
C ARG A 75 8.14 6.50 -10.28
N ILE A 76 9.30 5.86 -10.27
CA ILE A 76 9.72 4.93 -9.23
C ILE A 76 9.76 5.62 -7.86
N MET A 77 10.35 6.82 -7.78
CA MET A 77 10.37 7.63 -6.56
C MET A 77 8.95 7.89 -6.02
N TYR A 78 8.02 8.31 -6.89
CA TYR A 78 6.63 8.56 -6.50
C TYR A 78 5.89 7.30 -6.07
N LEU A 79 6.26 6.12 -6.58
CA LEU A 79 5.69 4.85 -6.17
C LEU A 79 6.20 4.45 -4.79
N TYR A 80 7.52 4.49 -4.57
CA TYR A 80 8.09 4.25 -3.24
C TYR A 80 7.50 5.17 -2.18
N LYS A 81 7.48 6.48 -2.45
CA LYS A 81 6.91 7.46 -1.51
C LYS A 81 5.47 7.13 -1.14
N ALA A 82 4.61 6.88 -2.13
CA ALA A 82 3.20 6.58 -1.87
C ALA A 82 3.01 5.24 -1.16
N SER A 83 3.78 4.22 -1.55
CA SER A 83 3.70 2.87 -1.00
C SER A 83 4.14 2.83 0.48
N ILE A 84 5.23 3.51 0.82
CA ILE A 84 5.72 3.63 2.21
C ILE A 84 4.77 4.48 3.04
N TYR A 85 4.30 5.63 2.53
CA TYR A 85 3.35 6.46 3.27
C TYR A 85 2.03 5.75 3.53
N PHE A 86 1.55 4.95 2.58
CA PHE A 86 0.35 4.15 2.79
C PHE A 86 0.51 3.19 3.97
N GLU A 87 1.65 2.50 4.08
CA GLU A 87 1.90 1.57 5.19
C GLU A 87 2.08 2.28 6.53
N VAL A 88 2.83 3.38 6.57
CA VAL A 88 3.00 4.18 7.78
C VAL A 88 1.66 4.72 8.27
N ILE A 89 0.84 5.27 7.37
CA ILE A 89 -0.51 5.73 7.70
C ILE A 89 -1.38 4.57 8.17
N SER A 90 -1.26 3.39 7.54
CA SER A 90 -2.01 2.20 7.95
C SER A 90 -1.67 1.75 9.38
N VAL A 91 -0.38 1.74 9.74
CA VAL A 91 0.05 1.45 11.11
C VAL A 91 -0.55 2.47 12.08
N ILE A 92 -0.48 3.76 11.77
CA ILE A 92 -1.07 4.82 12.59
C ILE A 92 -2.58 4.64 12.76
N ILE A 93 -3.30 4.31 11.69
CA ILE A 93 -4.75 4.06 11.72
C ILE A 93 -5.07 2.89 12.67
N ILE A 94 -4.31 1.79 12.61
CA ILE A 94 -4.49 0.64 13.51
C ILE A 94 -4.28 1.03 14.98
N PHE A 95 -3.39 1.98 15.27
CA PHE A 95 -3.17 2.46 16.65
C PHE A 95 -4.24 3.44 17.14
N ILE A 96 -4.78 4.29 16.27
CA ILE A 96 -5.73 5.34 16.67
C ILE A 96 -7.15 4.81 16.80
N ILE A 97 -7.57 3.88 15.93
CA ILE A 97 -8.95 3.38 15.94
C ILE A 97 -9.14 2.45 17.15
N PRO A 98 -10.09 2.74 18.06
CA PRO A 98 -10.39 1.86 19.18
C PRO A 98 -11.05 0.56 18.69
N GLU A 99 -10.94 -0.51 19.48
CA GLU A 99 -11.45 -1.84 19.12
C GLU A 99 -12.96 -1.82 18.83
N PHE A 100 -13.72 -1.08 19.64
CA PHE A 100 -15.16 -0.90 19.48
C PHE A 100 -15.47 0.60 19.43
N TYR A 101 -16.06 1.06 18.33
CA TYR A 101 -16.36 2.49 18.14
C TYR A 101 -17.86 2.77 18.20
N TYR A 102 -18.70 1.91 17.62
CA TYR A 102 -20.13 2.21 17.50
C TYR A 102 -20.98 0.96 17.31
N GLU A 103 -21.98 0.78 18.18
CA GLU A 103 -23.04 -0.22 18.03
C GLU A 103 -24.35 0.48 17.64
N MET A 104 -24.88 0.21 16.45
CA MET A 104 -26.21 0.63 16.03
C MET A 104 -27.17 -0.56 16.08
N ASN A 105 -28.20 -0.45 16.91
CA ASN A 105 -29.33 -1.39 16.92
C ASN A 105 -30.49 -0.80 16.12
N ILE A 106 -30.75 -1.34 14.92
CA ILE A 106 -31.95 -1.01 14.14
C ILE A 106 -32.89 -2.21 14.18
N ARG A 107 -33.89 -2.17 15.06
CA ARG A 107 -34.96 -3.18 15.30
C ARG A 107 -34.46 -4.61 15.62
N SER A 108 -33.67 -5.24 14.75
CA SER A 108 -33.08 -6.57 14.89
C SER A 108 -31.69 -6.70 14.22
N PHE A 109 -31.18 -5.65 13.58
CA PHE A 109 -29.87 -5.63 12.94
C PHE A 109 -28.87 -4.90 13.85
N ARG A 110 -27.79 -5.59 14.24
CA ARG A 110 -26.64 -5.00 14.93
C ARG A 110 -25.58 -4.63 13.91
N LEU A 111 -25.37 -3.33 13.73
CA LEU A 111 -24.24 -2.80 12.97
C LEU A 111 -23.15 -2.40 13.96
N GLU A 112 -22.08 -3.17 13.98
CA GLU A 112 -20.89 -2.87 14.79
C GLU A 112 -19.81 -2.31 13.87
N PHE A 113 -19.31 -1.12 14.21
CA PHE A 113 -18.19 -0.49 13.52
C PHE A 113 -16.99 -0.45 14.46
N GLY A 114 -15.87 -0.98 13.99
CA GLY A 114 -14.65 -1.07 14.78
C GLY A 114 -13.40 -1.14 13.94
N LYS A 115 -12.30 -1.42 14.62
CA LYS A 115 -10.96 -1.55 14.04
C LYS A 115 -10.85 -2.65 12.97
N ASN A 116 -11.72 -3.66 13.02
CA ASN A 116 -11.79 -4.73 12.03
C ASN A 116 -12.08 -4.23 10.60
N LEU A 117 -12.83 -3.14 10.45
CA LEU A 117 -13.23 -2.59 9.13
C LEU A 117 -12.05 -2.08 8.31
N VAL A 118 -10.96 -1.66 8.97
CA VAL A 118 -9.77 -1.15 8.28
C VAL A 118 -8.78 -2.26 7.92
N VAL A 119 -8.95 -3.48 8.46
CA VAL A 119 -8.03 -4.60 8.24
C VAL A 119 -7.92 -4.95 6.75
N LEU A 120 -9.04 -5.26 6.11
CA LEU A 120 -9.04 -5.69 4.70
C LEU A 120 -8.56 -4.57 3.74
N PRO A 121 -8.98 -3.30 3.91
CA PRO A 121 -8.42 -2.19 3.14
C PRO A 121 -6.93 -2.00 3.28
N ILE A 122 -6.39 -2.16 4.49
CA ILE A 122 -4.96 -2.05 4.74
C ILE A 122 -4.22 -3.18 4.02
N LEU A 123 -4.67 -4.43 4.17
CA LEU A 123 -4.03 -5.58 3.55
C LEU A 123 -4.04 -5.49 2.02
N LEU A 124 -5.22 -5.29 1.42
CA LEU A 124 -5.36 -5.22 -0.03
C LEU A 124 -4.70 -3.96 -0.63
N GLY A 125 -4.78 -2.83 0.07
CA GLY A 125 -4.10 -1.60 -0.34
C GLY A 125 -2.58 -1.75 -0.31
N SER A 126 -2.02 -2.39 0.72
CA SER A 126 -0.58 -2.66 0.83
C SER A 126 -0.10 -3.65 -0.22
N LEU A 127 -0.85 -4.74 -0.46
CA LEU A 127 -0.55 -5.69 -1.53
C LEU A 127 -0.61 -5.05 -2.92
N PHE A 128 -1.59 -4.18 -3.18
CA PHE A 128 -1.67 -3.45 -4.44
C PHE A 128 -0.48 -2.50 -4.61
N CYS A 129 -0.16 -1.71 -3.57
CA CYS A 129 0.96 -0.79 -3.58
C CYS A 129 2.30 -1.52 -3.79
N PHE A 130 2.45 -2.70 -3.18
CA PHE A 130 3.60 -3.57 -3.39
C PHE A 130 3.67 -4.11 -4.81
N LYS A 131 2.57 -4.68 -5.32
CA LYS A 131 2.50 -5.23 -6.68
C LYS A 131 2.92 -4.20 -7.72
N VAL A 132 2.31 -3.02 -7.70
CA VAL A 132 2.62 -1.96 -8.69
C VAL A 132 4.09 -1.55 -8.62
N LEU A 133 4.65 -1.41 -7.42
CA LEU A 133 6.05 -1.10 -7.23
C LEU A 133 6.95 -2.23 -7.75
N PHE A 134 6.65 -3.48 -7.39
CA PHE A 134 7.43 -4.65 -7.74
C PHE A 134 7.44 -4.90 -9.25
N ASP A 135 6.28 -4.78 -9.91
CA ASP A 135 6.16 -4.88 -11.37
C ASP A 135 7.06 -3.86 -12.08
N ASP A 136 7.21 -2.66 -11.52
CA ASP A 136 8.09 -1.65 -12.09
C ASP A 136 9.56 -1.90 -11.78
N LEU A 137 9.88 -2.43 -10.61
CA LEU A 137 11.25 -2.86 -10.30
C LEU A 137 11.71 -3.97 -11.23
N LEU A 138 10.86 -4.97 -11.49
CA LEU A 138 11.17 -6.06 -12.41
C LEU A 138 11.44 -5.55 -13.83
N LYS A 139 10.70 -4.55 -14.30
CA LYS A 139 10.98 -3.92 -15.61
C LYS A 139 12.37 -3.32 -15.67
N ILE A 140 12.87 -2.72 -14.58
CA ILE A 140 14.22 -2.14 -14.55
C ILE A 140 15.28 -3.21 -14.80
N PHE A 141 15.09 -4.42 -14.26
CA PHE A 141 16.02 -5.53 -14.46
C PHE A 141 16.01 -6.11 -15.88
N THR A 142 15.02 -5.78 -16.71
CA THR A 142 15.01 -6.16 -18.14
C THR A 142 15.78 -5.19 -19.02
N TYR A 143 16.27 -4.07 -18.48
CA TYR A 143 17.03 -3.11 -19.26
C TYR A 143 18.44 -3.62 -19.54
N PRO A 144 18.98 -3.35 -20.75
CA PRO A 144 20.35 -3.72 -21.06
C PRO A 144 21.27 -3.01 -20.05
N THR A 145 21.93 -3.80 -19.23
CA THR A 145 23.11 -3.38 -18.50
C THR A 145 24.20 -3.24 -19.55
N ASN A 146 24.42 -2.00 -20.03
CA ASN A 146 25.62 -1.69 -20.80
C ASN A 146 26.81 -1.88 -19.85
N GLU A 147 27.31 -3.10 -19.78
CA GLU A 147 28.68 -3.40 -19.36
C GLU A 147 29.65 -2.89 -20.44
#